data_AF-A0A1S3RRI1-F1
#
_entry.id   AF-A0A1S3RRI1-F1
#
_cell.length_a   1.000
_cell.length_b   1.000
_cell.length_c   1.000
_cell.angle_alpha   90.00
_cell.angle_beta   90.00
_cell.angle_gamma   90.00
#
_symmetry.space_group_name_H-M   'P 1'
#
loop_
_entity.id
_entity.type
_entity.pdbx_description
1 polymer ?
#
loop_
_entity_poly.entity_id
_entity_poly.type
_entity_poly.pdbx_seq_one_letter_code
_entity_poly.pdbx_strand_id
1 'polypeptide(L)'
;MDFMRNELKMTCTTTCTPSDNPTYIWYKNGKITPHTNTFSLSLNSANSRDAGSYSCAIKGYEDLRAPARCFKTNCLDVRYTPTTICGFPGSYVDLPCTYTFPRDLNITETLWVNNTDLKMEPEDLTRYPEYEDRVEYRGNGNDCTLRITDLRKSDSSKYRFLFKTQGTYFNSPAVSLSVTDLYVHVYPAVVEKGASVWIWCHTQCGLPQGFGGFILYKDGHPIPSPNDEEDYITLHTVSSEDAGSYSCALIGQEKLLSLEATLTVTEGPVSVLIVVLVVVVLLTVAALLVFTFSTLKRRNMGGHDVRMNVQTVNNDCAHLDVSRRESSPDFENVEHIYADPDEFDDTYTALRRGHWHSVYDIIQRRESPQNLD
;
A
#
# COMPACT_ATOMS: atom_id res chain seq x y z
N MET A 1 -54.85 -34.62 -14.17
CA MET A 1 -53.80 -34.72 -13.14
C MET A 1 -53.29 -33.32 -12.83
N ASP A 2 -52.54 -33.18 -11.73
CA ASP A 2 -52.52 -31.97 -10.90
C ASP A 2 -52.19 -30.63 -11.61
N PHE A 3 -53.02 -29.61 -11.36
CA PHE A 3 -52.69 -28.21 -11.66
C PHE A 3 -51.96 -27.64 -10.45
N MET A 4 -50.65 -27.93 -10.38
CA MET A 4 -49.78 -27.59 -9.26
C MET A 4 -49.97 -26.15 -8.78
N ARG A 5 -50.18 -25.98 -7.46
CA ARG A 5 -50.37 -24.68 -6.82
C ARG A 5 -49.13 -23.80 -7.02
N ASN A 6 -49.30 -22.66 -7.70
CA ASN A 6 -48.23 -21.68 -7.86
C ASN A 6 -48.18 -20.75 -6.61
N GLU A 7 -47.88 -21.34 -5.44
CA GLU A 7 -47.65 -20.62 -4.18
C GLU A 7 -46.20 -20.12 -4.14
N LEU A 8 -46.01 -18.80 -4.13
CA LEU A 8 -44.70 -18.21 -3.88
C LEU A 8 -44.55 -17.94 -2.38
N LYS A 9 -43.66 -18.67 -1.71
CA LYS A 9 -43.27 -18.39 -0.33
C LYS A 9 -41.92 -17.67 -0.27
N MET A 10 -41.92 -16.46 0.28
CA MET A 10 -40.73 -15.69 0.63
C MET A 10 -40.49 -15.78 2.14
N THR A 11 -39.23 -15.80 2.56
CA THR A 11 -38.82 -15.82 3.97
C THR A 11 -37.83 -14.70 4.28
N CYS A 12 -38.08 -14.02 5.40
CA CYS A 12 -37.17 -13.08 6.02
C CYS A 12 -36.28 -13.86 7.00
N THR A 13 -34.98 -13.61 6.96
CA THR A 13 -34.00 -14.19 7.89
C THR A 13 -33.08 -13.10 8.42
N THR A 14 -32.58 -13.31 9.64
CA THR A 14 -31.55 -12.46 10.26
C THR A 14 -30.42 -13.34 10.76
N THR A 15 -29.21 -12.81 10.81
CA THR A 15 -28.02 -13.44 11.42
C THR A 15 -27.85 -13.06 12.89
N CYS A 16 -28.59 -12.06 13.37
CA CYS A 16 -28.63 -11.69 14.79
C CYS A 16 -29.48 -12.70 15.59
N THR A 17 -29.32 -12.70 16.91
CA THR A 17 -30.25 -13.33 17.85
C THR A 17 -31.28 -12.29 18.32
N PRO A 18 -32.46 -12.15 17.68
CA PRO A 18 -33.50 -11.27 18.16
C PRO A 18 -34.09 -11.76 19.49
N SER A 19 -34.70 -10.84 20.24
CA SER A 19 -35.53 -11.17 21.41
C SER A 19 -36.67 -12.12 21.04
N ASP A 20 -37.11 -12.96 22.00
CA ASP A 20 -38.11 -14.01 21.78
C ASP A 20 -39.33 -13.56 20.95
N ASN A 21 -39.54 -14.25 19.83
CA ASN A 21 -40.61 -14.01 18.84
C ASN A 21 -40.61 -12.59 18.22
N PRO A 22 -39.59 -12.25 17.38
CA PRO A 22 -39.58 -10.99 16.64
C PRO A 22 -40.79 -10.85 15.72
N THR A 23 -41.38 -9.65 15.72
CA THR A 23 -42.45 -9.26 14.79
C THR A 23 -41.84 -8.73 13.49
N TYR A 24 -42.34 -9.16 12.33
CA TYR A 24 -41.82 -8.76 11.01
C TYR A 24 -42.73 -7.80 10.26
N ILE A 25 -42.16 -6.91 9.44
CA ILE A 25 -42.88 -6.06 8.48
C ILE A 25 -42.43 -6.42 7.07
N TRP A 26 -43.39 -6.66 6.17
CA TRP A 26 -43.13 -6.92 4.76
C TRP A 26 -43.54 -5.74 3.90
N TYR A 27 -42.65 -5.36 2.98
CA TYR A 27 -42.82 -4.26 2.03
C TYR A 27 -42.89 -4.80 0.60
N LYS A 28 -43.76 -4.21 -0.23
CA LYS A 28 -43.76 -4.36 -1.68
C LYS A 28 -43.63 -2.98 -2.30
N ASN A 29 -42.64 -2.76 -3.16
CA ASN A 29 -42.41 -1.47 -3.83
C ASN A 29 -42.38 -0.28 -2.85
N GLY A 30 -41.72 -0.44 -1.69
CA GLY A 30 -41.65 0.57 -0.63
C GLY A 30 -42.89 0.67 0.27
N LYS A 31 -44.03 0.11 -0.12
CA LYS A 31 -45.29 0.14 0.65
C LYS A 31 -45.43 -1.07 1.58
N ILE A 32 -45.83 -0.84 2.83
CA ILE A 32 -46.15 -1.91 3.78
C ILE A 32 -47.32 -2.77 3.24
N THR A 33 -47.15 -4.08 3.26
CA THR A 33 -48.18 -5.07 2.90
C THR A 33 -49.03 -5.44 4.11
N PRO A 34 -50.29 -5.92 3.96
CA PRO A 34 -51.10 -6.36 5.10
C PRO A 34 -50.55 -7.60 5.81
N HIS A 35 -49.66 -8.36 5.17
CA HIS A 35 -49.03 -9.57 5.71
C HIS A 35 -47.86 -9.23 6.63
N THR A 36 -48.16 -8.64 7.78
CA THR A 36 -47.19 -8.35 8.85
C THR A 36 -47.23 -9.43 9.93
N ASN A 37 -46.26 -9.37 10.85
CA ASN A 37 -46.06 -10.23 12.02
C ASN A 37 -45.52 -11.64 11.75
N THR A 38 -45.39 -12.09 10.50
CA THR A 38 -44.80 -13.40 10.15
C THR A 38 -43.46 -13.30 9.42
N PHE A 39 -42.49 -14.14 9.80
CA PHE A 39 -41.19 -14.25 9.13
C PHE A 39 -41.28 -14.75 7.68
N SER A 40 -42.44 -15.28 7.25
CA SER A 40 -42.70 -15.67 5.85
C SER A 40 -43.93 -14.98 5.27
N LEU A 41 -43.86 -14.69 3.97
CA LEU A 41 -44.92 -14.16 3.13
C LEU A 41 -45.23 -15.18 2.02
N SER A 42 -46.39 -15.83 2.09
CA SER A 42 -46.92 -16.68 1.00
C SER A 42 -47.89 -15.90 0.12
N LEU A 43 -47.71 -15.98 -1.21
CA LEU A 43 -48.64 -15.48 -2.22
C LEU A 43 -49.28 -16.66 -2.95
N ASN A 44 -50.56 -16.89 -2.68
CA ASN A 44 -51.35 -17.93 -3.35
C ASN A 44 -51.66 -17.54 -4.80
N SER A 45 -51.31 -18.40 -5.76
CA SER A 45 -51.57 -18.19 -7.20
C SER A 45 -50.95 -16.90 -7.77
N ALA A 46 -49.67 -16.68 -7.47
CA ALA A 46 -48.96 -15.42 -7.75
C ALA A 46 -48.95 -15.04 -9.25
N ASN A 47 -49.65 -13.95 -9.61
CA ASN A 47 -49.94 -13.52 -10.97
C ASN A 47 -49.05 -12.33 -11.41
N SER A 48 -49.42 -11.58 -12.46
CA SER A 48 -48.63 -10.45 -12.95
C SER A 48 -48.75 -9.19 -12.07
N ARG A 49 -49.89 -8.99 -11.40
CA ARG A 49 -50.10 -7.88 -10.45
C ARG A 49 -49.22 -7.99 -9.21
N ASP A 50 -48.73 -9.20 -8.93
CA ASP A 50 -47.82 -9.48 -7.81
C ASP A 50 -46.36 -9.10 -8.12
N ALA A 51 -46.01 -8.76 -9.36
CA ALA A 51 -44.65 -8.34 -9.71
C ALA A 51 -44.17 -7.09 -8.93
N GLY A 52 -42.85 -6.95 -8.77
CA GLY A 52 -42.19 -5.84 -8.06
C GLY A 52 -41.11 -6.29 -7.08
N SER A 53 -40.56 -5.35 -6.33
CA SER A 53 -39.52 -5.59 -5.33
C SER A 53 -40.11 -5.81 -3.93
N TYR A 54 -39.80 -6.95 -3.33
CA TYR A 54 -40.21 -7.33 -1.97
C TYR A 54 -39.03 -7.26 -0.99
N SER A 55 -39.25 -6.66 0.17
CA SER A 55 -38.28 -6.60 1.27
C SER A 55 -38.97 -6.78 2.62
N CYS A 56 -38.18 -7.02 3.66
CA CYS A 56 -38.66 -7.21 5.02
C CYS A 56 -37.80 -6.45 6.03
N ALA A 57 -38.35 -6.18 7.21
CA ALA A 57 -37.62 -5.69 8.38
C ALA A 57 -38.18 -6.34 9.66
N ILE A 58 -37.42 -6.25 10.75
CA ILE A 58 -37.96 -6.52 12.09
C ILE A 58 -38.64 -5.22 12.57
N LYS A 59 -39.78 -5.35 13.25
CA LYS A 59 -40.54 -4.22 13.78
C LYS A 59 -39.74 -3.52 14.90
N GLY A 60 -39.60 -2.20 14.83
CA GLY A 60 -38.69 -1.41 15.67
C GLY A 60 -37.24 -1.36 15.17
N TYR A 61 -36.96 -1.97 14.01
CA TYR A 61 -35.67 -1.95 13.30
C TYR A 61 -35.91 -1.81 11.78
N GLU A 62 -36.84 -0.91 11.40
CA GLU A 62 -37.26 -0.65 10.02
C GLU A 62 -36.18 0.04 9.16
N ASP A 63 -35.14 0.57 9.80
CA ASP A 63 -33.89 1.07 9.25
C ASP A 63 -33.01 -0.08 8.72
N LEU A 64 -32.91 -1.19 9.47
CA LEU A 64 -32.18 -2.42 9.11
C LEU A 64 -32.95 -3.30 8.11
N ARG A 65 -33.74 -2.67 7.21
CA ARG A 65 -34.55 -3.34 6.18
C ARG A 65 -33.67 -4.15 5.24
N ALA A 66 -34.00 -5.44 5.06
CA ALA A 66 -33.31 -6.32 4.13
C ALA A 66 -33.33 -5.77 2.67
N PRO A 67 -32.25 -5.98 1.88
CA PRO A 67 -32.22 -5.61 0.46
C PRO A 67 -33.32 -6.34 -0.30
N ALA A 68 -33.98 -5.64 -1.22
CA ALA A 68 -35.18 -6.17 -1.85
C ALA A 68 -34.89 -7.27 -2.88
N ARG A 69 -35.75 -8.29 -2.92
CA ARG A 69 -35.78 -9.31 -3.97
C ARG A 69 -36.81 -8.92 -5.03
N CYS A 70 -36.38 -8.92 -6.29
CA CYS A 70 -37.26 -8.75 -7.44
C CYS A 70 -38.11 -10.00 -7.67
N PHE A 71 -39.42 -9.85 -7.80
CA PHE A 71 -40.32 -10.89 -8.29
C PHE A 71 -40.86 -10.52 -9.67
N LYS A 72 -40.61 -11.41 -10.65
CA LYS A 72 -40.92 -11.25 -12.08
C LYS A 72 -40.21 -10.06 -12.74
N THR A 73 -40.85 -8.91 -12.86
CA THR A 73 -40.39 -7.78 -13.69
C THR A 73 -40.80 -6.43 -13.07
N ASN A 74 -40.32 -5.32 -13.65
CA ASN A 74 -40.61 -3.95 -13.20
C ASN A 74 -40.31 -3.75 -11.71
N CYS A 75 -39.10 -4.11 -11.31
CA CYS A 75 -38.63 -4.04 -9.93
C CYS A 75 -37.98 -2.68 -9.63
N LEU A 76 -37.88 -2.37 -8.34
CA LEU A 76 -36.96 -1.34 -7.84
C LEU A 76 -35.54 -1.88 -7.89
N ASP A 77 -34.62 -1.19 -8.57
CA ASP A 77 -33.18 -1.51 -8.65
C ASP A 77 -32.32 -0.24 -8.79
N VAL A 78 -31.08 -0.28 -8.30
CA VAL A 78 -30.03 0.75 -8.53
C VAL A 78 -28.74 0.03 -8.91
N ARG A 79 -28.17 0.41 -10.05
CA ARG A 79 -27.02 -0.25 -10.67
C ARG A 79 -25.87 0.73 -10.83
N TYR A 80 -24.73 0.40 -10.25
CA TYR A 80 -23.45 1.09 -10.48
C TYR A 80 -22.59 0.25 -11.41
N THR A 81 -21.96 0.88 -12.41
CA THR A 81 -21.05 0.21 -13.35
C THR A 81 -19.88 1.16 -13.62
N PRO A 82 -18.68 0.94 -13.03
CA PRO A 82 -18.32 -0.14 -12.11
C PRO A 82 -18.88 0.04 -10.68
N THR A 83 -18.80 -1.02 -9.86
CA THR A 83 -19.21 -1.00 -8.43
C THR A 83 -18.10 -0.61 -7.46
N THR A 84 -16.85 -0.62 -7.93
CA THR A 84 -15.68 -0.10 -7.23
C THR A 84 -14.99 0.88 -8.17
N ILE A 85 -14.70 2.07 -7.66
CA ILE A 85 -14.09 3.20 -8.35
C ILE A 85 -12.90 3.64 -7.49
N CYS A 86 -11.89 4.20 -8.14
CA CYS A 86 -10.81 4.87 -7.44
C CYS A 86 -10.44 6.16 -8.15
N GLY A 87 -9.71 7.02 -7.45
CA GLY A 87 -9.24 8.30 -7.96
C GLY A 87 -8.02 8.77 -7.18
N PHE A 88 -7.51 9.94 -7.54
CA PHE A 88 -6.27 10.50 -7.01
C PHE A 88 -6.58 11.79 -6.24
N PRO A 89 -5.81 12.16 -5.19
CA PRO A 89 -5.98 13.44 -4.52
C PRO A 89 -5.98 14.61 -5.52
N GLY A 90 -6.89 15.56 -5.37
CA GLY A 90 -7.05 16.71 -6.27
C GLY A 90 -7.67 16.40 -7.65
N SER A 91 -7.88 15.13 -8.03
CA SER A 91 -8.61 14.77 -9.26
C SER A 91 -10.13 14.85 -9.06
N TYR A 92 -10.89 14.47 -10.08
CA TYR A 92 -12.32 14.18 -9.96
C TYR A 92 -12.63 12.72 -10.30
N VAL A 93 -13.81 12.24 -9.91
CA VAL A 93 -14.45 11.02 -10.43
C VAL A 93 -15.94 11.27 -10.68
N ASP A 94 -16.51 10.58 -11.67
CA ASP A 94 -17.94 10.31 -11.71
C ASP A 94 -18.21 8.97 -10.99
N LEU A 95 -19.30 8.89 -10.22
CA LEU A 95 -19.88 7.68 -9.64
C LEU A 95 -21.11 7.29 -10.47
N PRO A 96 -20.94 6.64 -11.64
CA PRO A 96 -22.03 6.34 -12.56
C PRO A 96 -23.07 5.42 -11.93
N CYS A 97 -24.34 5.82 -11.97
CA CYS A 97 -25.45 4.95 -11.60
C CYS A 97 -26.67 5.13 -12.49
N THR A 98 -27.44 4.04 -12.59
CA THR A 98 -28.77 4.04 -13.20
C THR A 98 -29.76 3.39 -12.24
N TYR A 99 -31.01 3.86 -12.22
CA TYR A 99 -32.05 3.31 -11.35
C TYR A 99 -33.33 3.00 -12.13
N THR A 100 -34.12 2.07 -11.62
CA THR A 100 -35.37 1.62 -12.26
C THR A 100 -36.49 1.41 -11.24
N PHE A 101 -37.73 1.62 -11.68
CA PHE A 101 -38.94 1.49 -10.88
C PHE A 101 -40.16 1.18 -11.77
N PRO A 102 -41.23 0.55 -11.23
CA PRO A 102 -42.49 0.38 -11.95
C PRO A 102 -43.13 1.73 -12.35
N ARG A 103 -43.69 1.80 -13.57
CA ARG A 103 -44.27 3.04 -14.14
C ARG A 103 -45.51 3.57 -13.41
N ASP A 104 -46.14 2.74 -12.57
CA ASP A 104 -47.26 3.09 -11.69
C ASP A 104 -46.80 3.72 -10.36
N LEU A 105 -45.49 3.84 -10.12
CA LEU A 105 -44.92 4.58 -9.01
C LEU A 105 -44.38 5.94 -9.45
N ASN A 106 -44.56 6.94 -8.59
CA ASN A 106 -43.81 8.18 -8.66
C ASN A 106 -42.59 8.11 -7.73
N ILE A 107 -41.49 8.70 -8.16
CA ILE A 107 -40.36 9.06 -7.30
C ILE A 107 -40.65 10.43 -6.72
N THR A 108 -40.55 10.59 -5.41
CA THR A 108 -40.84 11.87 -4.73
C THR A 108 -39.58 12.61 -4.31
N GLU A 109 -38.46 11.91 -4.20
CA GLU A 109 -37.22 12.43 -3.61
C GLU A 109 -36.05 11.53 -4.06
N THR A 110 -34.89 12.13 -4.27
CA THR A 110 -33.64 11.48 -4.67
C THR A 110 -32.48 12.19 -3.99
N LEU A 111 -31.57 11.43 -3.37
CA LEU A 111 -30.41 11.99 -2.68
C LEU A 111 -29.24 10.99 -2.71
N TRP A 112 -28.02 11.48 -2.49
CA TRP A 112 -26.84 10.66 -2.26
C TRP A 112 -26.42 10.71 -0.80
N VAL A 113 -25.97 9.57 -0.26
CA VAL A 113 -25.37 9.45 1.08
C VAL A 113 -24.02 8.76 1.00
N ASN A 114 -23.17 9.03 1.99
CA ASN A 114 -22.10 8.10 2.39
C ASN A 114 -22.71 6.93 3.20
N ASN A 115 -21.95 5.88 3.51
CA ASN A 115 -22.43 4.73 4.29
C ASN A 115 -22.28 4.94 5.83
N THR A 116 -21.80 6.10 6.29
CA THR A 116 -21.82 6.45 7.73
C THR A 116 -23.16 7.05 8.16
N ASP A 117 -23.89 7.72 7.26
CA ASP A 117 -25.12 8.45 7.55
C ASP A 117 -26.42 7.68 7.20
N LEU A 118 -26.42 6.37 7.43
CA LEU A 118 -27.63 5.51 7.31
C LEU A 118 -28.57 5.71 8.51
N LYS A 119 -29.09 6.94 8.64
CA LYS A 119 -30.09 7.37 9.62
C LYS A 119 -31.50 6.96 9.18
N MET A 120 -32.47 6.96 10.10
CA MET A 120 -33.89 6.69 9.79
C MET A 120 -34.47 7.73 8.80
N GLU A 121 -33.95 8.96 8.85
CA GLU A 121 -34.18 10.01 7.85
C GLU A 121 -32.79 10.46 7.33
N PRO A 122 -32.38 10.07 6.12
CA PRO A 122 -31.08 10.39 5.55
C PRO A 122 -31.02 11.83 5.01
N GLU A 123 -29.85 12.44 5.10
CA GLU A 123 -29.55 13.77 4.57
C GLU A 123 -28.60 13.66 3.37
N ASP A 124 -28.80 14.48 2.33
CA ASP A 124 -27.97 14.48 1.13
C ASP A 124 -26.53 14.98 1.41
N LEU A 125 -25.53 14.42 0.72
CA LEU A 125 -24.12 14.84 0.80
C LEU A 125 -23.92 16.36 0.69
N THR A 126 -24.71 17.06 -0.12
CA THR A 126 -24.64 18.53 -0.28
C THR A 126 -24.97 19.33 0.98
N ARG A 127 -25.39 18.69 2.08
CA ARG A 127 -25.57 19.30 3.40
C ARG A 127 -24.31 19.33 4.27
N TYR A 128 -23.29 18.56 3.91
CA TYR A 128 -22.08 18.37 4.72
C TYR A 128 -20.95 19.27 4.20
N PRO A 129 -20.36 20.17 5.02
CA PRO A 129 -19.38 21.17 4.56
C PRO A 129 -18.15 20.61 3.84
N GLU A 130 -17.76 19.37 4.13
CA GLU A 130 -16.65 18.71 3.44
C GLU A 130 -16.95 18.35 1.97
N TYR A 131 -18.22 18.36 1.55
CA TYR A 131 -18.68 18.14 0.16
C TYR A 131 -19.19 19.41 -0.53
N GLU A 132 -19.25 20.55 0.18
CA GLU A 132 -19.64 21.86 -0.35
C GLU A 132 -18.75 22.27 -1.53
N ASP A 133 -19.36 22.80 -2.59
CA ASP A 133 -18.78 23.11 -3.92
C ASP A 133 -18.04 21.98 -4.66
N ARG A 134 -17.79 20.83 -4.03
CA ARG A 134 -17.07 19.69 -4.63
C ARG A 134 -17.97 18.68 -5.35
N VAL A 135 -19.27 18.66 -5.02
CA VAL A 135 -20.21 17.62 -5.46
C VAL A 135 -21.25 18.15 -6.46
N GLU A 136 -21.34 17.50 -7.61
CA GLU A 136 -22.27 17.83 -8.71
C GLU A 136 -23.18 16.63 -8.98
N TYR A 137 -24.51 16.79 -8.89
CA TYR A 137 -25.46 15.76 -9.34
C TYR A 137 -25.70 15.91 -10.84
N ARG A 138 -25.37 14.86 -11.61
CA ARG A 138 -25.34 14.86 -13.09
C ARG A 138 -26.43 13.99 -13.71
N GLY A 139 -27.27 13.37 -12.87
CA GLY A 139 -28.33 12.46 -13.28
C GLY A 139 -29.45 13.12 -14.09
N ASN A 140 -29.97 12.40 -15.08
CA ASN A 140 -31.06 12.81 -15.94
C ASN A 140 -31.99 11.62 -16.24
N GLY A 141 -33.28 11.76 -15.96
CA GLY A 141 -34.26 10.66 -16.09
C GLY A 141 -33.92 9.50 -15.15
N ASN A 142 -33.40 8.40 -15.72
CA ASN A 142 -33.00 7.20 -15.00
C ASN A 142 -31.50 7.14 -14.68
N ASP A 143 -30.70 8.09 -15.18
CA ASP A 143 -29.31 8.30 -14.75
C ASP A 143 -29.33 9.04 -13.39
N CYS A 144 -28.50 8.60 -12.46
CA CYS A 144 -28.37 9.16 -11.11
C CYS A 144 -26.92 9.55 -10.75
N THR A 145 -26.03 9.62 -11.73
CA THR A 145 -24.59 9.84 -11.59
C THR A 145 -24.26 11.06 -10.73
N LEU A 146 -23.37 10.87 -9.76
CA LEU A 146 -22.75 11.93 -8.95
C LEU A 146 -21.33 12.18 -9.44
N ARG A 147 -20.86 13.42 -9.43
CA ARG A 147 -19.44 13.74 -9.56
C ARG A 147 -18.90 14.30 -8.26
N ILE A 148 -17.68 13.91 -7.91
CA ILE A 148 -16.91 14.46 -6.80
C ILE A 148 -15.61 15.01 -7.38
N THR A 149 -15.31 16.27 -7.09
CA THR A 149 -14.10 17.01 -7.52
C THR A 149 -13.21 17.34 -6.32
N ASP A 150 -11.96 17.78 -6.57
CA ASP A 150 -10.95 18.02 -5.52
C ASP A 150 -10.89 16.84 -4.53
N LEU A 151 -10.64 15.63 -5.05
CA LEU A 151 -10.69 14.42 -4.24
C LEU A 151 -9.70 14.43 -3.09
N ARG A 152 -10.10 13.87 -1.95
CA ARG A 152 -9.34 13.83 -0.70
C ARG A 152 -9.33 12.41 -0.16
N LYS A 153 -8.31 12.06 0.64
CA LYS A 153 -8.22 10.75 1.30
C LYS A 153 -9.47 10.38 2.10
N SER A 154 -10.07 11.38 2.75
CA SER A 154 -11.34 11.32 3.49
C SER A 154 -12.54 10.86 2.66
N ASP A 155 -12.51 11.05 1.34
CA ASP A 155 -13.63 10.68 0.47
C ASP A 155 -13.65 9.18 0.16
N SER A 156 -12.64 8.42 0.61
CA SER A 156 -12.55 6.97 0.47
C SER A 156 -13.63 6.29 1.32
N SER A 157 -14.80 6.05 0.71
CA SER A 157 -15.99 5.57 1.41
C SER A 157 -16.89 4.75 0.49
N LYS A 158 -17.96 4.19 1.08
CA LYS A 158 -19.07 3.61 0.33
C LYS A 158 -20.16 4.66 0.18
N TYR A 159 -20.62 4.88 -1.05
CA TYR A 159 -21.66 5.85 -1.38
C TYR A 159 -22.91 5.13 -1.89
N ARG A 160 -24.09 5.70 -1.63
CA ARG A 160 -25.37 5.18 -2.11
C ARG A 160 -26.22 6.30 -2.69
N PHE A 161 -26.77 6.06 -3.88
CA PHE A 161 -27.93 6.78 -4.37
C PHE A 161 -29.19 6.20 -3.73
N LEU A 162 -29.98 7.02 -3.03
CA LEU A 162 -31.26 6.65 -2.46
C LEU A 162 -32.39 7.39 -3.18
N PHE A 163 -33.45 6.67 -3.52
CA PHE A 163 -34.68 7.26 -4.05
C PHE A 163 -35.89 6.85 -3.19
N LYS A 164 -36.86 7.75 -3.09
CA LYS A 164 -38.05 7.61 -2.24
C LYS A 164 -39.29 7.36 -3.08
N THR A 165 -40.04 6.32 -2.74
CA THR A 165 -41.34 6.02 -3.37
C THR A 165 -42.30 5.39 -2.38
N GLN A 166 -43.60 5.62 -2.55
CA GLN A 166 -44.65 5.18 -1.61
C GLN A 166 -44.36 5.57 -0.13
N GLY A 167 -43.66 6.67 0.08
CA GLY A 167 -43.30 7.21 1.39
C GLY A 167 -42.04 6.64 2.05
N THR A 168 -41.33 5.67 1.44
CA THR A 168 -40.08 5.14 2.01
C THR A 168 -38.95 5.08 0.98
N TYR A 169 -37.70 5.10 1.46
CA TYR A 169 -36.53 4.90 0.61
C TYR A 169 -36.37 3.44 0.17
N PHE A 170 -35.86 3.26 -1.04
CA PHE A 170 -35.31 1.98 -1.48
C PHE A 170 -33.97 1.73 -0.77
N ASN A 171 -33.75 0.52 -0.24
CA ASN A 171 -32.43 0.12 0.29
C ASN A 171 -31.52 -0.26 -0.88
N SER A 172 -30.92 0.76 -1.50
CA SER A 172 -30.00 0.62 -2.62
C SER A 172 -28.68 -0.08 -2.20
N PRO A 173 -28.04 -0.83 -3.12
CA PRO A 173 -26.63 -1.17 -2.97
C PRO A 173 -25.73 0.08 -2.91
N ALA A 174 -24.45 -0.12 -2.61
CA ALA A 174 -23.44 0.94 -2.56
C ALA A 174 -22.37 0.77 -3.64
N VAL A 175 -21.85 1.88 -4.15
CA VAL A 175 -20.59 1.96 -4.88
C VAL A 175 -19.46 2.26 -3.89
N SER A 176 -18.28 1.68 -4.10
CA SER A 176 -17.10 1.94 -3.25
C SER A 176 -16.14 2.87 -3.97
N LEU A 177 -15.71 3.96 -3.32
CA LEU A 177 -14.64 4.85 -3.79
C LEU A 177 -13.39 4.67 -2.92
N SER A 178 -12.21 4.62 -3.54
CA SER A 178 -10.92 4.62 -2.86
C SER A 178 -10.01 5.71 -3.45
N VAL A 179 -9.46 6.60 -2.62
CA VAL A 179 -8.55 7.66 -3.09
C VAL A 179 -7.12 7.28 -2.74
N THR A 180 -6.43 6.62 -3.68
CA THR A 180 -5.07 6.09 -3.52
C THR A 180 -4.03 7.11 -4.01
N ASP A 181 -2.77 6.96 -3.59
CA ASP A 181 -1.69 7.82 -4.09
C ASP A 181 -1.09 7.25 -5.38
N LEU A 182 -0.31 8.09 -6.05
CA LEU A 182 0.64 7.68 -7.05
C LEU A 182 1.99 7.46 -6.35
N TYR A 183 2.68 6.37 -6.69
CA TYR A 183 3.97 6.00 -6.10
C TYR A 183 5.02 5.94 -7.21
N VAL A 184 6.18 6.56 -7.01
CA VAL A 184 7.38 6.23 -7.78
C VAL A 184 8.17 5.19 -7.01
N HIS A 185 8.78 4.25 -7.73
CA HIS A 185 9.73 3.30 -7.19
C HIS A 185 11.09 3.52 -7.84
N VAL A 186 12.14 3.53 -7.03
CA VAL A 186 13.55 3.56 -7.45
C VAL A 186 14.20 2.33 -6.83
N TYR A 187 14.70 1.41 -7.66
CA TYR A 187 15.30 0.17 -7.17
C TYR A 187 16.56 -0.23 -7.96
N PRO A 188 17.70 -0.48 -7.29
CA PRO A 188 17.98 -0.16 -5.89
C PRO A 188 18.06 1.36 -5.66
N ALA A 189 17.63 1.84 -4.49
CA ALA A 189 17.71 3.26 -4.13
C ALA A 189 19.13 3.73 -3.70
N VAL A 190 20.03 2.78 -3.46
CA VAL A 190 21.45 2.99 -3.16
C VAL A 190 22.26 2.08 -4.07
N VAL A 191 23.14 2.64 -4.90
CA VAL A 191 23.99 1.88 -5.84
C VAL A 191 25.39 2.47 -5.96
N GLU A 192 26.39 1.62 -6.26
CA GLU A 192 27.70 2.11 -6.71
C GLU A 192 27.65 2.59 -8.18
N LYS A 193 28.55 3.51 -8.54
CA LYS A 193 28.73 3.94 -9.93
C LYS A 193 28.96 2.75 -10.87
N GLY A 194 28.30 2.76 -12.03
CA GLY A 194 28.34 1.70 -13.03
C GLY A 194 27.27 0.61 -12.87
N ALA A 195 26.48 0.63 -11.78
CA ALA A 195 25.33 -0.25 -11.59
C ALA A 195 24.18 0.02 -12.60
N SER A 196 23.11 -0.77 -12.52
CA SER A 196 21.83 -0.47 -13.19
C SER A 196 20.72 -0.27 -12.14
N VAL A 197 19.77 0.60 -12.46
CA VAL A 197 18.62 0.98 -11.60
C VAL A 197 17.35 0.98 -12.45
N TRP A 198 16.26 0.47 -11.89
CA TRP A 198 14.92 0.54 -12.44
C TRP A 198 14.12 1.62 -11.73
N ILE A 199 13.47 2.48 -12.51
CA ILE A 199 12.60 3.56 -12.02
C ILE A 199 11.25 3.46 -12.71
N TRP A 200 10.18 3.24 -11.95
CA TRP A 200 8.83 3.09 -12.50
C TRP A 200 7.79 3.79 -11.66
N CYS A 201 6.68 4.13 -12.29
CA CYS A 201 5.51 4.65 -11.60
C CYS A 201 4.53 3.51 -11.32
N HIS A 202 3.87 3.53 -10.17
CA HIS A 202 2.89 2.54 -9.76
C HIS A 202 1.65 3.22 -9.17
N THR A 203 0.48 2.68 -9.49
CA THR A 203 -0.75 3.00 -8.79
C THR A 203 -1.54 1.73 -8.49
N GLN A 204 -2.28 1.79 -7.38
CA GLN A 204 -3.28 0.79 -7.01
C GLN A 204 -4.60 0.96 -7.78
N CYS A 205 -4.71 2.00 -8.62
CA CYS A 205 -5.86 2.24 -9.49
C CYS A 205 -5.78 1.46 -10.81
N GLY A 206 -6.94 1.02 -11.30
CA GLY A 206 -7.10 0.70 -12.72
C GLY A 206 -7.05 1.98 -13.55
N LEU A 207 -6.09 2.08 -14.46
CA LEU A 207 -5.94 3.22 -15.36
C LEU A 207 -7.10 3.25 -16.39
N PRO A 208 -7.60 4.43 -16.79
CA PRO A 208 -8.72 4.54 -17.73
C PRO A 208 -8.34 4.08 -19.15
N GLN A 209 -9.32 3.64 -19.93
CA GLN A 209 -9.09 3.30 -21.35
C GLN A 209 -8.63 4.54 -22.13
N GLY A 210 -7.55 4.40 -22.90
CA GLY A 210 -6.91 5.53 -23.60
C GLY A 210 -6.00 6.39 -22.72
N PHE A 211 -5.63 5.91 -21.52
CA PHE A 211 -4.55 6.49 -20.72
C PHE A 211 -3.22 6.45 -21.50
N GLY A 212 -2.47 7.55 -21.47
CA GLY A 212 -1.26 7.75 -22.29
C GLY A 212 0.07 7.40 -21.62
N GLY A 213 0.06 6.78 -20.44
CA GLY A 213 1.27 6.47 -19.66
C GLY A 213 1.58 7.50 -18.56
N PHE A 214 2.66 7.24 -17.83
CA PHE A 214 3.18 8.11 -16.78
C PHE A 214 4.27 9.04 -17.32
N ILE A 215 4.42 10.20 -16.68
CA ILE A 215 5.58 11.08 -16.86
C ILE A 215 6.42 11.03 -15.58
N LEU A 216 7.70 10.69 -15.73
CA LEU A 216 8.68 10.70 -14.65
C LEU A 216 9.36 12.08 -14.57
N TYR A 217 9.74 12.47 -13.37
CA TYR A 217 10.49 13.68 -13.05
C TYR A 217 11.72 13.31 -12.23
N LYS A 218 12.79 14.09 -12.41
CA LYS A 218 13.98 14.09 -11.58
C LYS A 218 14.29 15.53 -11.17
N ASP A 219 14.45 15.78 -9.88
CA ASP A 219 14.74 17.09 -9.31
C ASP A 219 13.75 18.17 -9.82
N GLY A 220 12.46 17.79 -9.95
CA GLY A 220 11.37 18.62 -10.49
C GLY A 220 11.32 18.75 -12.03
N HIS A 221 12.26 18.18 -12.78
CA HIS A 221 12.36 18.30 -14.23
C HIS A 221 11.90 17.01 -14.95
N PRO A 222 11.08 17.09 -16.01
CA PRO A 222 10.53 15.91 -16.67
C PRO A 222 11.59 15.12 -17.43
N ILE A 223 11.54 13.79 -17.30
CA ILE A 223 12.38 12.83 -18.01
C ILE A 223 11.60 12.32 -19.24
N PRO A 224 12.13 12.42 -20.46
CA PRO A 224 11.53 11.74 -21.62
C PRO A 224 11.58 10.22 -21.44
N SER A 225 10.45 9.54 -21.54
CA SER A 225 10.47 8.07 -21.68
C SER A 225 11.10 7.70 -23.04
N PRO A 226 12.01 6.71 -23.10
CA PRO A 226 12.55 6.25 -24.39
C PRO A 226 11.53 5.56 -25.29
N ASN A 227 10.47 4.97 -24.72
CA ASN A 227 9.43 4.20 -25.41
C ASN A 227 8.04 4.58 -24.87
N ASP A 228 7.04 4.63 -25.75
CA ASP A 228 5.62 4.78 -25.38
C ASP A 228 4.96 3.46 -24.89
N GLU A 229 5.72 2.35 -24.86
CA GLU A 229 5.21 1.00 -24.58
C GLU A 229 5.63 0.41 -23.20
N GLU A 230 6.51 1.07 -22.44
CA GLU A 230 6.99 0.58 -21.13
C GLU A 230 6.81 1.62 -20.01
N ASP A 231 6.09 1.24 -18.94
CA ASP A 231 5.83 2.09 -17.75
C ASP A 231 7.06 2.32 -16.84
N TYR A 232 8.26 1.96 -17.30
CA TYR A 232 9.50 2.01 -16.51
C TYR A 232 10.72 2.44 -17.33
N ILE A 233 11.60 3.21 -16.69
CA ILE A 233 12.92 3.58 -17.20
C ILE A 233 13.95 2.67 -16.55
N THR A 234 14.87 2.12 -17.35
CA THR A 234 16.07 1.43 -16.85
C THR A 234 17.29 2.30 -17.11
N LEU A 235 17.95 2.75 -16.05
CA LEU A 235 19.23 3.45 -16.13
C LEU A 235 20.35 2.41 -16.07
N HIS A 236 21.17 2.35 -17.12
CA HIS A 236 22.36 1.51 -17.18
C HIS A 236 23.62 2.34 -16.95
N THR A 237 24.62 1.77 -16.27
CA THR A 237 25.91 2.41 -15.95
C THR A 237 25.76 3.74 -15.19
N VAL A 238 24.95 3.71 -14.14
CA VAL A 238 24.56 4.87 -13.30
C VAL A 238 25.76 5.69 -12.82
N SER A 239 25.65 7.01 -12.90
CA SER A 239 26.69 8.00 -12.56
C SER A 239 26.30 8.87 -11.36
N SER A 240 27.22 9.72 -10.89
CA SER A 240 26.89 10.73 -9.87
C SER A 240 25.97 11.85 -10.37
N GLU A 241 25.76 11.99 -11.68
CA GLU A 241 24.78 12.93 -12.26
C GLU A 241 23.34 12.40 -12.19
N ASP A 242 23.18 11.06 -12.07
CA ASP A 242 21.88 10.39 -11.96
C ASP A 242 21.32 10.40 -10.53
N ALA A 243 22.14 10.68 -9.52
CA ALA A 243 21.65 10.89 -8.16
C ALA A 243 20.69 12.10 -8.10
N GLY A 244 19.62 12.00 -7.31
CA GLY A 244 18.59 13.05 -7.20
C GLY A 244 17.26 12.54 -6.65
N SER A 245 16.28 13.43 -6.56
CA SER A 245 14.92 13.12 -6.11
C SER A 245 14.01 12.82 -7.30
N TYR A 246 13.43 11.63 -7.36
CA TYR A 246 12.53 11.21 -8.43
C TYR A 246 11.07 11.30 -7.99
N SER A 247 10.17 11.62 -8.91
CA SER A 247 8.71 11.54 -8.75
C SER A 247 8.05 11.19 -10.08
N CYS A 248 6.76 10.86 -10.09
CA CYS A 248 5.99 10.70 -11.32
C CYS A 248 4.63 11.40 -11.23
N ALA A 249 4.02 11.68 -12.38
CA ALA A 249 2.62 12.08 -12.51
C ALA A 249 1.93 11.28 -13.63
N LEU A 250 0.61 11.35 -13.64
CA LEU A 250 -0.22 10.85 -14.76
C LEU A 250 -0.18 11.87 -15.90
N ILE A 251 0.02 11.43 -17.15
CA ILE A 251 -0.02 12.34 -18.31
C ILE A 251 -1.38 13.03 -18.41
N GLY A 252 -1.38 14.36 -18.58
CA GLY A 252 -2.59 15.18 -18.55
C GLY A 252 -3.15 15.50 -17.15
N GLN A 253 -2.50 15.03 -16.07
CA GLN A 253 -2.77 15.41 -14.68
C GLN A 253 -1.45 15.73 -13.94
N GLU A 254 -0.51 16.37 -14.63
CA GLU A 254 0.87 16.70 -14.17
C GLU A 254 0.95 17.48 -12.84
N LYS A 255 -0.15 18.09 -12.39
CA LYS A 255 -0.27 18.72 -11.06
C LYS A 255 -0.32 17.73 -9.90
N LEU A 256 -0.58 16.45 -10.19
CA LEU A 256 -0.77 15.38 -9.21
C LEU A 256 0.47 14.48 -9.18
N LEU A 257 1.55 15.04 -8.64
CA LEU A 257 2.82 14.33 -8.44
C LEU A 257 2.71 13.27 -7.33
N SER A 258 3.46 12.18 -7.48
CA SER A 258 3.75 11.23 -6.41
C SER A 258 4.52 11.88 -5.28
N LEU A 259 4.59 11.21 -4.13
CA LEU A 259 5.69 11.44 -3.20
C LEU A 259 7.04 11.15 -3.89
N GLU A 260 8.10 11.83 -3.45
CA GLU A 260 9.43 11.65 -4.03
C GLU A 260 10.17 10.43 -3.45
N ALA A 261 11.02 9.80 -4.26
CA ALA A 261 11.97 8.78 -3.85
C ALA A 261 13.38 9.13 -4.35
N THR A 262 14.38 9.08 -3.47
CA THR A 262 15.74 9.51 -3.79
C THR A 262 16.59 8.37 -4.35
N LEU A 263 17.28 8.59 -5.47
CA LEU A 263 18.39 7.75 -5.91
C LEU A 263 19.69 8.29 -5.32
N THR A 264 20.43 7.44 -4.62
CA THR A 264 21.76 7.75 -4.09
C THR A 264 22.83 6.90 -4.79
N VAL A 265 23.92 7.54 -5.20
CA VAL A 265 24.99 6.90 -5.96
C VAL A 265 26.31 7.06 -5.22
N THR A 266 26.90 5.94 -4.80
CA THR A 266 28.16 5.90 -4.05
C THR A 266 29.37 5.76 -4.98
N GLU A 267 30.48 6.39 -4.60
CA GLU A 267 31.79 6.00 -5.11
C GLU A 267 32.09 4.59 -4.60
N GLY A 268 32.41 3.65 -5.50
CA GLY A 268 32.85 2.31 -5.09
C GLY A 268 34.19 2.36 -4.34
N PRO A 269 34.50 1.37 -3.49
CA PRO A 269 35.71 1.37 -2.67
C PRO A 269 36.96 1.42 -3.56
N VAL A 270 37.78 2.47 -3.38
CA VAL A 270 39.05 2.64 -4.11
C VAL A 270 39.92 1.40 -3.88
N SER A 271 40.15 0.62 -4.94
CA SER A 271 40.82 -0.67 -4.84
C SER A 271 42.13 -0.57 -4.05
N VAL A 272 42.24 -1.34 -2.98
CA VAL A 272 43.42 -1.38 -2.09
C VAL A 272 44.68 -1.69 -2.90
N LEU A 273 44.56 -2.46 -4.00
CA LEU A 273 45.67 -2.73 -4.91
C LEU A 273 46.21 -1.45 -5.57
N ILE A 274 45.34 -0.51 -5.95
CA ILE A 274 45.73 0.80 -6.52
C ILE A 274 46.42 1.66 -5.46
N VAL A 275 45.88 1.68 -4.23
CA VAL A 275 46.50 2.43 -3.11
C VAL A 275 47.90 1.88 -2.79
N VAL A 276 48.04 0.55 -2.72
CA VAL A 276 49.34 -0.12 -2.51
C VAL A 276 50.29 0.16 -3.67
N LEU A 277 49.84 0.09 -4.92
CA LEU A 277 50.68 0.43 -6.09
C LEU A 277 51.18 1.88 -6.04
N VAL A 278 50.33 2.85 -5.71
CA VAL A 278 50.73 4.26 -5.55
C VAL A 278 51.76 4.42 -4.43
N VAL A 279 51.55 3.78 -3.27
CA VAL A 279 52.52 3.82 -2.16
C VAL A 279 53.87 3.18 -2.55
N VAL A 280 53.87 2.05 -3.26
CA VAL A 280 55.10 1.40 -3.74
C VAL A 280 55.83 2.27 -4.78
N VAL A 281 55.11 2.94 -5.67
CA VAL A 281 55.71 3.91 -6.61
C VAL A 281 56.33 5.10 -5.87
N LEU A 282 55.65 5.65 -4.86
CA LEU A 282 56.19 6.75 -4.06
C LEU A 282 57.46 6.34 -3.27
N LEU A 283 57.45 5.15 -2.66
CA LEU A 283 58.60 4.61 -1.93
C LEU A 283 59.80 4.30 -2.84
N THR A 284 59.56 3.76 -4.04
CA THR A 284 60.64 3.49 -5.01
C THR A 284 61.22 4.77 -5.60
N VAL A 285 60.40 5.79 -5.90
CA VAL A 285 60.88 7.13 -6.28
C VAL A 285 61.70 7.77 -5.15
N ALA A 286 61.24 7.70 -3.89
CA ALA A 286 62.00 8.20 -2.75
C ALA A 286 63.35 7.49 -2.59
N ALA A 287 63.40 6.16 -2.73
CA ALA A 287 64.63 5.39 -2.69
C ALA A 287 65.61 5.77 -3.82
N LEU A 288 65.11 6.02 -5.03
CA LEU A 288 65.93 6.48 -6.16
C LEU A 288 66.47 7.92 -5.95
N LEU A 289 65.69 8.80 -5.33
CA LEU A 289 66.15 10.15 -4.94
C LEU A 289 67.23 10.09 -3.85
N VAL A 290 67.09 9.21 -2.86
CA VAL A 290 68.13 8.97 -1.85
C VAL A 290 69.38 8.32 -2.46
N PHE A 291 69.25 7.41 -3.42
CA PHE A 291 70.39 6.77 -4.10
C PHE A 291 71.14 7.76 -5.01
N THR A 292 70.43 8.59 -5.77
CA THR A 292 71.04 9.64 -6.60
C THR A 292 71.69 10.74 -5.73
N PHE A 293 71.03 11.19 -4.66
CA PHE A 293 71.63 12.16 -3.73
C PHE A 293 72.87 11.59 -3.01
N SER A 294 72.82 10.35 -2.54
CA SER A 294 73.97 9.72 -1.86
C SER A 294 75.13 9.43 -2.82
N THR A 295 74.89 9.04 -4.07
CA THR A 295 75.95 8.88 -5.08
C THR A 295 76.56 10.22 -5.52
N LEU A 296 75.75 11.28 -5.64
CA LEU A 296 76.25 12.66 -5.83
C LEU A 296 77.10 13.12 -4.63
N LYS A 297 76.62 12.93 -3.39
CA LYS A 297 77.38 13.24 -2.17
C LYS A 297 78.69 12.44 -2.09
N ARG A 298 78.69 11.16 -2.51
CA ARG A 298 79.89 10.31 -2.52
C ARG A 298 80.93 10.77 -3.55
N ARG A 299 80.49 11.28 -4.71
CA ARG A 299 81.38 11.95 -5.68
C ARG A 299 82.01 13.23 -5.11
N ASN A 300 81.29 13.95 -4.24
CA ASN A 300 81.78 15.18 -3.60
C ASN A 300 82.68 14.96 -2.36
N MET A 301 82.95 13.72 -1.94
CA MET A 301 83.77 13.41 -0.74
C MET A 301 84.99 12.52 -1.03
N GLY A 302 85.43 12.46 -2.30
CA GLY A 302 86.64 11.71 -2.68
C GLY A 302 87.93 12.46 -2.36
N GLY A 303 88.36 12.49 -1.08
CA GLY A 303 89.57 13.24 -0.72
C GLY A 303 90.03 13.25 0.73
N HIS A 304 90.25 12.09 1.37
CA HIS A 304 91.38 11.82 2.28
C HIS A 304 91.47 10.33 2.60
N ASP A 305 92.69 9.80 2.71
CA ASP A 305 92.98 8.45 3.19
C ASP A 305 93.46 8.50 4.65
N VAL A 306 92.96 7.58 5.50
CA VAL A 306 93.36 7.43 6.90
C VAL A 306 93.47 5.95 7.25
N ARG A 307 94.71 5.45 7.16
CA ARG A 307 95.11 4.12 7.63
C ARG A 307 95.03 4.07 9.17
N MET A 308 94.23 3.16 9.71
CA MET A 308 94.39 2.68 11.09
C MET A 308 94.99 1.26 11.13
N ASN A 309 95.68 0.99 12.22
CA ASN A 309 96.35 -0.26 12.57
C ASN A 309 96.20 -0.45 14.09
N VAL A 310 96.74 -1.54 14.66
CA VAL A 310 96.68 -1.95 16.09
C VAL A 310 95.37 -2.68 16.46
N GLN A 311 95.37 -3.76 17.27
CA GLN A 311 96.37 -4.83 17.52
C GLN A 311 95.67 -5.97 18.27
N THR A 312 96.02 -7.23 18.01
CA THR A 312 95.47 -8.39 18.73
C THR A 312 96.15 -8.60 20.09
N VAL A 313 95.34 -8.80 21.14
CA VAL A 313 95.77 -9.32 22.45
C VAL A 313 94.68 -10.26 22.96
N ASN A 314 95.04 -11.50 23.29
CA ASN A 314 94.16 -12.47 23.97
C ASN A 314 94.34 -12.36 25.49
N ASN A 315 93.33 -12.78 26.26
CA ASN A 315 93.57 -13.52 27.51
C ASN A 315 92.35 -14.34 27.93
N ASP A 316 92.58 -15.44 28.65
CA ASP A 316 91.57 -16.45 28.99
C ASP A 316 91.02 -16.36 30.42
N CYS A 317 89.80 -16.90 30.59
CA CYS A 317 89.22 -17.61 31.75
C CYS A 317 89.52 -17.17 33.21
N ALA A 318 88.47 -16.90 34.01
CA ALA A 318 87.89 -17.91 34.94
C ALA A 318 86.78 -17.35 35.90
N HIS A 319 85.70 -18.14 36.11
CA HIS A 319 84.94 -18.44 37.35
C HIS A 319 84.62 -17.36 38.43
N LEU A 320 83.46 -17.32 39.14
CA LEU A 320 82.23 -18.16 39.26
C LEU A 320 80.99 -17.22 39.17
N ASP A 321 79.75 -17.60 38.75
CA ASP A 321 78.80 -18.65 39.21
C ASP A 321 78.35 -18.44 40.68
N VAL A 322 77.06 -18.43 41.07
CA VAL A 322 76.11 -19.57 41.10
C VAL A 322 74.63 -19.13 41.21
N SER A 323 73.80 -19.58 40.25
CA SER A 323 72.39 -20.08 40.34
C SER A 323 71.23 -19.23 40.94
N ARG A 324 69.93 -19.57 40.74
CA ARG A 324 69.23 -20.73 40.09
C ARG A 324 67.96 -20.18 39.36
N ARG A 325 67.51 -20.59 38.15
CA ARG A 325 66.98 -21.91 37.67
C ARG A 325 65.74 -22.39 38.49
N GLU A 326 64.71 -23.08 37.98
CA GLU A 326 64.39 -23.88 36.75
C GLU A 326 62.83 -23.88 36.56
N SER A 327 62.15 -24.23 35.45
CA SER A 327 62.47 -24.68 34.07
C SER A 327 61.31 -24.36 33.07
N SER A 328 61.39 -24.86 31.82
CA SER A 328 60.26 -25.04 30.84
C SER A 328 59.52 -26.40 31.10
N PRO A 329 58.55 -26.98 30.30
CA PRO A 329 58.49 -26.97 28.82
C PRO A 329 57.12 -27.12 28.06
N ASP A 330 57.24 -27.10 26.72
CA ASP A 330 56.52 -27.86 25.65
C ASP A 330 55.09 -27.53 25.11
N PHE A 331 54.84 -28.13 23.93
CA PHE A 331 53.78 -27.89 22.91
C PHE A 331 52.53 -28.77 23.09
N GLU A 332 51.38 -28.30 22.59
CA GLU A 332 50.48 -29.11 21.74
C GLU A 332 49.61 -28.23 20.81
N ASN A 333 48.82 -28.83 19.90
CA ASN A 333 48.18 -28.18 18.73
C ASN A 333 46.72 -28.65 18.53
N VAL A 334 45.85 -27.75 18.01
CA VAL A 334 44.50 -28.04 17.40
C VAL A 334 43.44 -28.50 18.46
N GLU A 335 42.16 -28.11 18.47
CA GLU A 335 41.15 -27.97 17.39
C GLU A 335 40.03 -26.92 17.67
N HIS A 336 38.98 -26.92 16.83
CA HIS A 336 37.82 -26.00 16.73
C HIS A 336 36.87 -25.91 17.95
N ILE A 337 36.11 -24.80 18.05
CA ILE A 337 34.65 -24.72 17.77
C ILE A 337 34.10 -23.27 17.89
N TYR A 338 32.96 -23.01 17.23
CA TYR A 338 32.18 -21.75 17.18
C TYR A 338 31.73 -21.20 18.55
N ALA A 339 31.63 -19.86 18.66
CA ALA A 339 30.35 -19.18 18.95
C ALA A 339 30.44 -17.66 18.64
N ASP A 340 29.34 -17.09 18.16
CA ASP A 340 29.09 -15.67 17.97
C ASP A 340 27.66 -15.40 18.50
N PRO A 341 27.42 -14.30 19.24
CA PRO A 341 26.21 -13.54 18.96
C PRO A 341 26.33 -12.01 19.12
N ASP A 342 25.83 -11.28 18.12
CA ASP A 342 25.21 -9.96 18.30
C ASP A 342 24.00 -10.04 19.26
N GLU A 343 23.90 -9.10 20.21
CA GLU A 343 22.65 -8.39 20.55
C GLU A 343 22.99 -7.17 21.44
N PHE A 344 22.36 -6.01 21.23
CA PHE A 344 22.50 -4.85 22.13
C PHE A 344 21.15 -4.14 22.32
N ASP A 345 20.91 -3.66 23.55
CA ASP A 345 19.58 -3.44 24.14
C ASP A 345 19.04 -1.99 24.01
N ASP A 346 17.71 -1.85 24.05
CA ASP A 346 16.97 -0.63 23.69
C ASP A 346 15.83 -0.33 24.71
N THR A 347 16.12 0.54 25.69
CA THR A 347 15.16 1.05 26.71
C THR A 347 15.52 2.51 27.06
N TYR A 348 14.67 3.46 27.48
CA TYR A 348 13.30 3.51 28.05
C TYR A 348 12.80 4.99 27.87
N THR A 349 11.53 5.46 27.93
CA THR A 349 10.23 4.91 28.38
C THR A 349 9.05 5.67 27.73
N ALA A 350 7.82 5.25 28.05
CA ALA A 350 6.49 5.83 27.77
C ALA A 350 6.21 7.22 28.44
N LEU A 351 5.08 7.94 28.24
CA LEU A 351 3.63 7.62 28.12
C LEU A 351 2.92 8.63 27.13
N ARG A 352 1.58 8.81 26.94
CA ARG A 352 0.38 8.47 27.77
C ARG A 352 -1.01 8.49 27.04
N ARG A 353 -1.49 7.33 26.55
CA ARG A 353 -2.89 6.80 26.69
C ARG A 353 -4.11 7.62 26.17
N GLY A 354 -4.88 7.03 25.24
CA GLY A 354 -6.31 7.31 24.94
C GLY A 354 -6.73 6.66 23.61
N HIS A 355 -7.10 5.38 23.55
CA HIS A 355 -8.38 4.74 23.94
C HIS A 355 -9.55 4.98 22.96
N TRP A 356 -9.72 4.06 22.01
CA TRP A 356 -10.99 3.61 21.44
C TRP A 356 -10.87 2.11 21.09
N HIS A 357 -11.96 1.35 21.21
CA HIS A 357 -12.00 -0.07 20.87
C HIS A 357 -12.61 -0.30 19.49
N SER A 358 -11.94 -1.08 18.64
CA SER A 358 -12.59 -1.78 17.53
C SER A 358 -13.06 -3.16 18.03
N VAL A 359 -14.26 -3.58 17.61
CA VAL A 359 -14.85 -4.88 17.95
C VAL A 359 -15.09 -5.65 16.67
N TYR A 360 -14.17 -6.55 16.31
CA TYR A 360 -14.43 -7.79 15.57
C TYR A 360 -13.15 -8.64 15.51
N ASP A 361 -12.99 -9.56 16.46
CA ASP A 361 -12.29 -10.84 16.22
C ASP A 361 -12.54 -11.83 17.37
N ILE A 362 -13.36 -12.86 17.13
CA ILE A 362 -13.47 -14.04 18.01
C ILE A 362 -13.47 -15.31 17.17
N ILE A 363 -12.29 -15.92 17.17
CA ILE A 363 -11.92 -17.30 16.85
C ILE A 363 -13.09 -18.30 16.90
N GLN A 364 -13.16 -19.17 15.88
CA GLN A 364 -13.43 -20.59 16.12
C GLN A 364 -12.27 -21.46 15.61
N ARG A 365 -11.87 -22.42 16.44
CA ARG A 365 -11.02 -23.57 16.12
C ARG A 365 -11.73 -24.83 16.62
N ARG A 366 -11.28 -25.99 16.12
CA ARG A 366 -11.84 -27.35 16.27
C ARG A 366 -13.01 -27.63 15.29
N GLU A 367 -13.17 -28.85 14.79
CA GLU A 367 -12.45 -30.10 15.10
C GLU A 367 -12.19 -30.95 13.85
N SER A 368 -11.14 -31.77 13.88
CA SER A 368 -10.78 -32.68 12.78
C SER A 368 -11.49 -34.03 12.94
N PRO A 369 -12.08 -34.62 11.89
CA PRO A 369 -12.45 -36.02 11.90
C PRO A 369 -11.19 -36.90 11.84
N GLN A 370 -11.09 -37.91 12.71
CA GLN A 370 -10.22 -39.07 12.48
C GLN A 370 -10.98 -40.13 11.68
N ASN A 371 -10.29 -40.83 10.78
CA ASN A 371 -10.82 -42.08 10.20
C ASN A 371 -10.85 -43.18 11.27
N LEU A 372 -11.89 -44.01 11.24
CA LEU A 372 -11.85 -45.43 11.58
C LEU A 372 -13.06 -46.11 10.92
N ASP A 373 -12.76 -47.17 10.17
CA ASP A 373 -13.61 -48.18 9.52
C ASP A 373 -14.83 -47.70 8.66
#